data_AF-A0A816KZD3-F1
#
_entry.id   AF-A0A816KZD3-F1
#
_cell.length_a   1.000
_cell.length_b   1.000
_cell.length_c   1.000
_cell.angle_alpha   90.00
_cell.angle_beta   90.00
_cell.angle_gamma   90.00
#
_symmetry.space_group_name_H-M   'P 1'
#
loop_
_entity.id
_entity.type
_entity.pdbx_description
1 polymer ?
#
loop_
_entity_poly.entity_id
_entity_poly.type
_entity_poly.pdbx_seq_one_letter_code
_entity_poly.pdbx_strand_id
1 'polypeptide(L)'
;MKLVTRNEKNVSCGTHHLQRHLETCPKKPPKEDKAAYDQKRDREMVSEVIIYHDLSFKYVEYEKVRARDKYLNPECQPICR
;
A
#
# COMPACT_ATOMS: atom_id res chain seq x y z
N MET A 1 -19.20 12.58 -40.57
CA MET A 1 -19.14 13.55 -39.46
C MET A 1 -18.08 13.06 -38.48
N LYS A 2 -16.92 13.75 -38.37
CA LYS A 2 -15.89 13.40 -37.36
C LYS A 2 -16.08 14.33 -36.16
N LEU A 3 -16.69 13.81 -35.10
CA LEU A 3 -16.61 14.39 -33.77
C LEU A 3 -15.38 13.76 -33.11
N VAL A 4 -14.27 14.49 -33.09
CA VAL A 4 -13.16 14.19 -32.18
C VAL A 4 -13.19 15.28 -31.13
N THR A 5 -13.51 14.85 -29.93
CA THR A 5 -13.69 15.66 -28.74
C THR A 5 -12.41 16.42 -28.39
N ARG A 6 -12.62 17.66 -27.94
CA ARG A 6 -11.62 18.61 -27.47
C ARG A 6 -10.75 17.92 -26.41
N ASN A 7 -9.45 17.79 -26.66
CA ASN A 7 -8.50 17.32 -25.65
C ASN A 7 -8.37 18.43 -24.60
N GLU A 8 -9.09 18.31 -23.50
CA GLU A 8 -8.97 19.17 -22.33
C GLU A 8 -7.59 18.96 -21.73
N LYS A 9 -6.62 19.73 -22.21
CA LYS A 9 -5.36 19.93 -21.50
C LYS A 9 -5.72 20.50 -20.14
N ASN A 10 -5.61 19.67 -19.10
CA ASN A 10 -5.64 20.12 -17.71
C ASN A 10 -4.66 21.28 -17.55
N VAL A 11 -5.19 22.51 -17.51
CA VAL A 11 -4.41 23.71 -17.24
C VAL A 11 -4.05 23.66 -15.76
N SER A 12 -2.89 23.08 -15.46
CA SER A 12 -2.26 23.13 -14.15
C SER A 12 -1.79 24.56 -13.88
N CYS A 13 -2.68 25.41 -13.39
CA CYS A 13 -2.33 26.76 -12.94
C CYS A 13 -2.19 26.74 -11.40
N GLY A 14 -0.95 26.74 -10.91
CA GLY A 14 -0.65 27.05 -9.50
C GLY A 14 0.49 26.26 -8.87
N THR A 15 0.81 25.05 -9.34
CA THR A 15 1.76 24.15 -8.65
C THR A 15 3.03 23.82 -9.44
N HIS A 16 3.17 24.31 -10.67
CA HIS A 16 4.32 24.01 -11.53
C HIS A 16 5.67 24.41 -10.90
N HIS A 17 5.72 25.52 -10.15
CA HIS A 17 6.93 25.94 -9.45
C HIS A 17 7.27 25.00 -8.28
N LEU A 18 6.27 24.58 -7.51
CA LEU A 18 6.44 23.62 -6.42
C LEU A 18 6.90 22.26 -6.94
N GLN A 19 6.29 21.77 -8.03
CA GLN A 19 6.61 20.47 -8.61
C GLN A 19 8.05 20.42 -9.11
N ARG A 20 8.50 21.46 -9.83
CA ARG A 20 9.90 21.60 -10.25
C ARG A 20 10.86 21.69 -9.06
N HIS A 21 10.48 22.42 -8.02
CA HIS A 21 11.27 22.50 -6.79
C HIS A 21 11.43 21.11 -6.14
N LEU A 22 10.35 20.33 -6.00
CA LEU A 22 10.41 18.98 -5.43
C LEU A 22 11.24 17.99 -6.28
N GLU A 23 11.39 18.25 -7.58
CA GLU A 23 12.25 17.46 -8.47
C GLU A 23 13.73 17.85 -8.37
N THR A 24 14.03 19.15 -8.25
CA THR A 24 15.40 19.68 -8.35
C THR A 24 16.01 20.07 -6.98
N CYS A 25 15.24 20.04 -5.89
CA CYS A 25 15.71 20.52 -4.59
C CYS A 25 16.93 19.71 -4.11
N PRO A 26 18.09 20.35 -3.89
CA PRO A 26 19.29 19.67 -3.39
C PRO A 26 19.16 19.21 -1.93
N LYS A 27 18.14 19.69 -1.20
CA LYS A 27 17.80 19.29 0.16
C LYS A 27 16.58 18.36 0.22
N LYS A 28 16.18 17.78 -0.91
CA LYS A 28 15.06 16.84 -0.93
C LYS A 28 15.40 15.66 0.00
N PRO A 29 14.54 15.35 0.99
CA PRO A 29 14.76 14.14 1.78
C PRO A 29 14.73 12.95 0.82
N PRO A 30 15.57 11.92 1.04
CA PRO A 30 15.43 10.68 0.29
C PRO A 30 13.97 10.25 0.39
N LYS A 31 13.40 9.78 -0.73
CA LYS A 31 12.13 9.09 -0.65
C LYS A 31 12.34 7.96 0.36
N GLU A 32 11.58 7.98 1.44
CA GLU A 32 11.53 6.82 2.33
C GLU A 32 10.93 5.70 1.50
N ASP A 33 11.81 4.85 0.97
CA ASP A 33 11.41 3.59 0.39
C ASP A 33 10.86 2.77 1.56
N LYS A 34 9.53 2.74 1.67
CA LYS A 34 8.87 1.80 2.57
C LYS A 34 9.41 0.42 2.22
N ALA A 35 9.99 -0.25 3.20
CA ALA A 35 10.45 -1.62 3.02
C ALA A 35 9.29 -2.45 2.47
N ALA A 36 9.56 -3.23 1.42
CA ALA A 36 8.59 -4.13 0.85
C ALA A 36 8.04 -5.04 1.95
N TYR A 37 6.73 -5.30 1.92
CA TYR A 37 6.09 -6.10 2.95
C TYR A 37 6.60 -7.56 2.93
N ASP A 38 7.24 -7.98 4.02
CA ASP A 38 7.77 -9.33 4.15
C ASP A 38 6.67 -10.32 4.56
N GLN A 39 6.07 -10.93 3.55
CA GLN A 39 5.04 -11.97 3.69
C GLN A 39 5.53 -13.19 4.48
N LYS A 40 6.83 -13.51 4.43
CA LYS A 40 7.37 -14.66 5.17
C LYS A 40 7.40 -14.34 6.65
N ARG A 41 7.90 -13.17 7.02
CA ARG A 41 7.93 -12.70 8.40
C ARG A 41 6.52 -12.62 8.98
N ASP A 42 5.56 -12.12 8.22
CA ASP A 42 4.16 -12.06 8.64
C ASP A 42 3.59 -13.46 8.96
N ARG A 43 3.79 -14.43 8.06
CA ARG A 43 3.36 -15.83 8.29
C ARG A 43 3.96 -16.44 9.55
N GLU A 44 5.25 -16.20 9.80
CA GLU A 44 5.91 -16.66 11.03
C GLU A 44 5.23 -16.07 12.27
N MET A 45 5.04 -14.75 12.30
CA MET A 45 4.39 -14.05 13.41
C MET A 45 2.96 -14.55 13.64
N VAL A 46 2.16 -14.72 12.58
CA VAL A 46 0.78 -15.22 12.68
C VAL A 46 0.77 -16.67 13.19
N SER A 47 1.71 -17.50 12.76
CA SER A 47 1.83 -18.88 13.25
C SER A 47 2.15 -18.94 14.74
N GLU A 48 3.02 -18.05 15.23
CA GLU A 48 3.34 -17.94 16.65
C GLU A 48 2.11 -17.51 17.46
N VAL A 49 1.31 -16.56 16.97
CA VAL A 49 0.06 -16.13 17.60
C VAL A 49 -0.93 -17.29 17.71
N ILE A 50 -1.09 -18.09 16.65
CA ILE A 50 -1.99 -19.25 16.64
C ILE A 50 -1.56 -20.27 17.69
N ILE A 51 -0.27 -20.63 17.74
CA ILE A 51 0.26 -21.62 18.67
C ILE A 51 0.18 -21.11 20.11
N TYR A 52 0.61 -19.88 20.36
CA TYR A 52 0.73 -19.31 21.71
C TYR A 52 -0.62 -19.13 22.40
N HIS A 53 -1.66 -18.79 21.64
CA HIS A 53 -3.01 -18.57 22.16
C HIS A 53 -3.98 -19.74 21.91
N ASP A 54 -3.49 -20.88 21.41
CA ASP A 54 -4.28 -22.05 21.04
C ASP A 54 -5.50 -21.68 20.15
N LEU A 55 -5.25 -20.82 19.15
CA LEU A 55 -6.28 -20.39 18.23
C LEU A 55 -6.53 -21.46 17.17
N SER A 56 -7.75 -21.49 16.63
CA SER A 56 -8.05 -22.32 15.47
C SER A 56 -7.22 -21.88 14.26
N PHE A 57 -6.79 -22.84 13.42
CA PHE A 57 -6.20 -22.54 12.10
C PHE A 57 -7.11 -21.69 11.21
N LYS A 58 -8.43 -21.66 11.46
CA LYS A 58 -9.38 -20.77 10.79
C LYS A 58 -9.18 -19.29 11.10
N TYR A 59 -8.36 -18.93 12.10
CA TYR A 59 -8.10 -17.56 12.51
C TYR A 59 -7.67 -16.66 11.33
N VAL A 60 -6.82 -17.18 10.43
CA VAL A 60 -6.33 -16.45 9.24
C VAL A 60 -7.40 -16.23 8.17
N GLU A 61 -8.55 -16.91 8.30
CA GLU A 61 -9.69 -16.81 7.40
C GLU A 61 -10.77 -15.85 7.91
N TYR A 62 -10.68 -15.42 9.17
CA TYR A 62 -11.68 -14.53 9.76
C TYR A 62 -11.74 -13.21 9.01
N GLU A 63 -12.95 -12.84 8.58
CA GLU A 63 -13.17 -11.66 7.73
C GLU A 63 -12.62 -10.37 8.37
N LYS A 64 -12.81 -10.20 9.68
CA LYS A 64 -12.32 -9.02 10.42
C LYS A 64 -10.81 -9.03 10.63
N VAL A 65 -10.17 -10.21 10.69
CA VAL A 65 -8.71 -10.35 10.71
C VAL A 65 -8.15 -9.91 9.36
N ARG A 66 -8.65 -10.48 8.26
CA ARG A 66 -8.25 -10.09 6.89
C ARG A 66 -8.48 -8.61 6.59
N ALA A 67 -9.58 -8.05 7.06
CA ALA A 67 -9.89 -6.62 6.90
C ALA A 67 -8.90 -5.72 7.67
N ARG A 68 -8.56 -6.10 8.91
CA ARG A 68 -7.53 -5.41 9.71
C ARG A 68 -6.17 -5.47 9.01
N ASP A 69 -5.77 -6.63 8.51
CA ASP A 69 -4.44 -6.82 7.93
C ASP A 69 -4.27 -5.98 6.65
N LYS A 70 -5.30 -5.93 5.79
CA LYS A 70 -5.34 -5.04 4.61
C LYS A 70 -5.39 -3.55 4.98
N TYR A 71 -6.03 -3.19 6.09
CA TYR A 71 -6.04 -1.81 6.58
C TYR A 71 -4.64 -1.38 7.05
N LEU A 72 -3.91 -2.26 7.74
CA LEU A 72 -2.55 -2.00 8.21
C LEU A 72 -1.54 -1.99 7.05
N ASN A 73 -1.67 -2.92 6.11
CA ASN A 73 -0.86 -2.95 4.90
C ASN A 73 -1.67 -3.45 3.68
N PRO A 74 -1.93 -2.59 2.67
CA PRO A 74 -2.63 -3.00 1.44
C PRO A 74 -1.94 -4.12 0.65
N GLU A 75 -0.63 -4.30 0.83
CA GLU A 75 0.16 -5.34 0.15
C GLU A 75 0.06 -6.71 0.86
N CYS A 76 -0.51 -6.75 2.08
CA CYS A 76 -0.71 -7.99 2.83
C CYS A 76 -1.55 -8.99 2.05
N GLN A 77 -1.04 -10.22 1.91
CA GLN A 77 -1.74 -11.30 1.23
C GLN A 77 -2.27 -12.30 2.26
N PRO A 78 -3.53 -12.76 2.14
CA PRO A 78 -4.04 -13.83 2.99
C PRO A 78 -3.14 -15.08 2.91
N ILE A 79 -2.84 -15.67 4.07
CA ILE A 79 -1.98 -16.86 4.18
C ILE A 79 -2.64 -18.09 3.53
N CYS A 80 -3.97 -18.17 3.61
CA CYS A 80 -4.80 -19.22 3.00
C CYS A 80 -5.81 -18.60 2.04
N ARG A 81 -6.36 -19.45 1.15
CA ARG A 81 -7.27 -19.07 0.05
C ARG A 81 -8.49 -18.27 0.48
#